data_AF-A0A1S8WNY7-F1
#
_entry.id   AF-A0A1S8WNY7-F1
#
_cell.length_a   1.000
_cell.length_b   1.000
_cell.length_c   1.000
_cell.angle_alpha   90.00
_cell.angle_beta   90.00
_cell.angle_gamma   90.00
#
_symmetry.space_group_name_H-M   'P 1'
#
loop_
_entity.id
_entity.type
_entity.pdbx_description
1 polymer ?
#
loop_
_entity_poly.entity_id
_entity_poly.type
_entity_poly.pdbx_seq_one_letter_code
_entity_poly.pdbx_strand_id
1 'polypeptide(L)'
;MLRVASACLGIGPHAAMAVAERLYTSGYINYPRTETTAYPSTFDLRGLVQQQAKHPQWGDVARDLLASGLTPPRKGHDAGDHPPIAPMRMATPGELGHDAARLYEFIAQHFLATKAVGAVSTAQTN
;
A
#
# COMPACT_ATOMS: atom_id res chain seq x y z
N MET A 1 7.05 2.81 -5.38
CA MET A 1 7.67 2.76 -4.04
C MET A 1 9.03 3.47 -3.98
N LEU A 2 10.08 2.98 -4.64
CA LEU A 2 11.47 3.49 -4.46
C LEU A 2 11.64 5.00 -4.69
N ARG A 3 10.99 5.57 -5.71
CA ARG A 3 11.02 7.02 -5.98
C ARG A 3 10.49 7.84 -4.79
N VAL A 4 9.37 7.41 -4.21
CA VAL A 4 8.75 8.09 -3.06
C VAL A 4 9.58 7.90 -1.80
N ALA A 5 10.13 6.69 -1.58
CA ALA A 5 11.01 6.44 -0.44
C ALA A 5 12.22 7.39 -0.44
N SER A 6 12.84 7.60 -1.61
CA SER A 6 13.95 8.55 -1.75
C SER A 6 13.49 9.99 -1.55
N ALA A 7 12.48 10.44 -2.32
CA ALA A 7 12.08 11.85 -2.36
C ALA A 7 11.35 12.34 -1.10
N CYS A 8 10.53 11.50 -0.47
CA CYS A 8 9.65 11.89 0.63
C CYS A 8 10.11 11.32 1.98
N LEU A 9 10.80 10.18 1.99
CA LEU A 9 11.24 9.55 3.24
C LEU A 9 12.75 9.72 3.48
N GLY A 10 13.53 10.17 2.51
CA GLY A 10 14.98 10.24 2.61
C GLY A 10 15.64 8.86 2.69
N ILE A 11 14.95 7.80 2.29
CA ILE A 11 15.45 6.42 2.30
C ILE A 11 15.97 6.10 0.90
N GLY A 12 17.29 5.94 0.76
CA GLY A 12 17.91 5.62 -0.52
C GLY A 12 17.35 4.33 -1.15
N PRO A 13 17.31 4.20 -2.49
CA PRO A 13 16.62 3.08 -3.17
C PRO A 13 17.06 1.68 -2.69
N HIS A 14 18.36 1.48 -2.47
CA HIS A 14 18.89 0.21 -1.97
C HIS A 14 18.38 -0.10 -0.55
N ALA A 15 18.45 0.87 0.35
CA ALA A 15 17.93 0.73 1.71
C ALA A 15 16.41 0.50 1.72
N ALA A 16 15.66 1.24 0.88
CA ALA A 16 14.21 1.09 0.77
C ALA A 16 13.82 -0.32 0.31
N MET A 17 14.53 -0.91 -0.66
CA MET A 17 14.28 -2.28 -1.09
C MET A 17 14.61 -3.29 0.02
N ALA A 18 15.75 -3.14 0.70
CA ALA A 18 16.12 -4.02 1.82
C ALA A 18 15.11 -3.97 2.98
N VAL A 19 14.56 -2.79 3.28
CA VAL A 19 13.50 -2.62 4.27
C VAL A 19 12.19 -3.28 3.79
N ALA A 20 11.81 -3.07 2.53
CA ALA A 20 10.63 -3.70 1.96
C ALA A 20 10.71 -5.23 1.97
N GLU A 21 11.88 -5.81 1.67
CA GLU A 21 12.11 -7.25 1.76
C GLU A 21 11.95 -7.77 3.18
N ARG A 22 12.43 -7.03 4.20
CA ARG A 22 12.21 -7.39 5.60
C ARG A 22 10.73 -7.33 6.00
N LEU A 23 9.99 -6.33 5.52
CA LEU A 23 8.54 -6.24 5.73
C LEU A 23 7.82 -7.43 5.08
N TYR A 24 8.24 -7.83 3.87
CA TYR A 24 7.70 -9.00 3.17
C TYR A 24 7.97 -10.31 3.91
N THR A 25 9.22 -10.58 4.30
CA THR A 25 9.56 -11.82 5.01
C THR A 25 8.91 -11.90 6.39
N SER A 26 8.57 -10.75 6.98
CA SER A 26 7.82 -10.66 8.24
C SER A 26 6.29 -10.69 8.05
N GLY A 27 5.81 -10.81 6.81
CA GLY A 27 4.38 -10.94 6.46
C GLY A 27 3.57 -9.64 6.52
N TYR A 28 4.22 -8.47 6.57
CA TYR A 28 3.53 -7.17 6.63
C TYR A 28 3.07 -6.68 5.26
N ILE A 29 3.81 -7.00 4.20
CA ILE A 29 3.48 -6.67 2.81
C ILE A 29 3.65 -7.90 1.91
N ASN A 30 3.07 -7.89 0.71
CA ASN A 30 3.39 -8.88 -0.32
C ASN A 30 4.74 -8.56 -0.99
N TYR A 31 5.16 -9.40 -1.93
CA TYR A 31 6.49 -9.33 -2.53
C TYR A 31 6.77 -7.95 -3.17
N PRO A 32 7.87 -7.25 -2.80
CA PRO A 32 8.06 -5.83 -3.12
C PRO A 32 8.76 -5.57 -4.46
N ARG A 33 9.09 -6.63 -5.22
CA ARG A 33 9.70 -6.54 -6.54
C ARG A 33 8.66 -6.96 -7.58
N THR A 34 7.88 -5.99 -8.03
CA THR A 34 6.85 -6.17 -9.05
C THR A 34 6.74 -4.94 -9.94
N GLU A 35 6.47 -5.17 -11.22
CA GLU A 35 6.12 -4.13 -12.19
C GLU A 35 4.59 -4.01 -12.38
N THR A 36 3.83 -4.97 -11.85
CA THR A 36 2.37 -5.00 -11.90
C THR A 36 1.76 -3.88 -11.06
N THR A 37 0.79 -3.20 -11.66
CA THR A 37 -0.01 -2.13 -11.05
C THR A 37 -1.51 -2.43 -11.08
N ALA A 38 -1.94 -3.50 -11.76
CA ALA A 38 -3.31 -4.00 -11.76
C ALA A 38 -3.50 -5.08 -10.67
N TYR A 39 -4.53 -4.95 -9.84
CA TYR A 39 -4.92 -6.03 -8.94
C TYR A 39 -5.70 -7.11 -9.69
N PRO A 40 -5.41 -8.41 -9.47
CA PRO A 40 -6.23 -9.51 -9.99
C PRO A 40 -7.67 -9.44 -9.45
N SER A 41 -8.65 -9.92 -10.22
CA SER A 41 -10.06 -9.96 -9.80
C SER A 41 -10.30 -10.86 -8.57
N THR A 42 -9.43 -11.85 -8.36
CA THR A 42 -9.46 -12.79 -7.22
C THR A 42 -8.80 -12.25 -5.95
N PHE A 43 -8.16 -11.08 -6.01
CA PHE A 43 -7.42 -10.53 -4.89
C PHE A 43 -8.37 -9.90 -3.86
N ASP A 44 -8.35 -10.38 -2.61
CA ASP A 44 -9.28 -9.94 -1.56
C ASP A 44 -8.94 -8.54 -1.01
N LEU A 45 -9.25 -7.52 -1.82
CA LEU A 45 -9.04 -6.12 -1.47
C LEU A 45 -9.83 -5.71 -0.23
N ARG A 46 -11.04 -6.26 -0.04
CA ARG A 46 -11.88 -5.92 1.11
C ARG A 46 -11.26 -6.47 2.39
N GLY A 47 -10.77 -7.70 2.39
CA GLY A 47 -10.04 -8.30 3.51
C GLY A 47 -8.80 -7.49 3.89
N LEU A 48 -8.02 -7.00 2.92
CA LEU A 48 -6.86 -6.15 3.20
C LEU A 48 -7.24 -4.82 3.88
N VAL A 49 -8.34 -4.18 3.46
CA VAL A 49 -8.84 -2.97 4.15
C VAL A 49 -9.31 -3.30 5.56
N GLN A 50 -9.98 -4.44 5.78
CA GLN A 50 -10.40 -4.89 7.12
C GLN A 50 -9.22 -5.07 8.08
N GLN A 51 -8.09 -5.61 7.60
CA GLN A 51 -6.88 -5.74 8.42
C GLN A 51 -6.41 -4.38 8.96
N GLN A 52 -6.58 -3.30 8.19
CA GLN A 52 -6.13 -1.95 8.55
C GLN A 52 -7.09 -1.18 9.45
N ALA A 53 -8.32 -1.68 9.67
CA ALA A 53 -9.40 -0.97 10.36
C ALA A 53 -9.11 -0.66 11.84
N LYS A 54 -8.10 -1.29 12.45
CA LYS A 54 -7.71 -1.06 13.85
C LYS A 54 -6.48 -0.16 14.01
N HIS A 55 -5.89 0.32 12.92
CA HIS A 55 -4.69 1.16 13.01
C HIS A 55 -5.05 2.51 13.64
N PRO A 56 -4.26 3.03 14.62
CA PRO A 56 -4.61 4.26 15.33
C PRO A 56 -4.65 5.51 14.45
N GLN A 57 -3.90 5.56 13.34
CA GLN A 57 -3.81 6.75 12.49
C GLN A 57 -4.79 6.76 11.31
N TRP A 58 -5.15 5.60 10.75
CA TRP A 58 -5.97 5.51 9.53
C TRP A 58 -7.10 4.48 9.65
N GLY A 59 -7.32 3.91 10.83
CA GLY A 59 -8.38 2.94 11.07
C GLY A 59 -9.77 3.48 10.74
N ASP A 60 -10.02 4.77 11.04
CA ASP A 60 -11.26 5.45 10.65
C ASP A 60 -11.46 5.46 9.14
N VAL A 61 -10.43 5.85 8.37
CA VAL A 61 -10.47 5.84 6.90
C VAL A 61 -10.79 4.44 6.37
N ALA A 62 -10.15 3.40 6.92
CA ALA A 62 -10.42 2.03 6.51
C ALA A 62 -11.85 1.59 6.85
N ARG A 63 -12.39 1.96 8.01
CA ARG A 63 -13.78 1.68 8.40
C ARG A 63 -14.77 2.39 7.48
N ASP A 64 -14.52 3.65 7.14
CA ASP A 64 -15.35 4.43 6.23
C ASP A 64 -15.38 3.83 4.83
N LEU A 65 -14.22 3.37 4.31
CA LEU A 65 -14.16 2.64 3.04
C LEU A 65 -14.98 1.34 3.08
N LEU A 66 -14.93 0.60 4.19
CA LEU A 66 -15.68 -0.64 4.32
C LEU A 66 -17.20 -0.43 4.36
N ALA A 67 -17.63 0.70 4.92
CA ALA A 67 -19.02 1.12 5.04
C ALA A 67 -19.57 1.74 3.74
N SER A 68 -18.80 2.63 3.10
CA SER A 68 -19.19 3.33 1.86
C SER A 68 -19.00 2.47 0.60
N GLY A 69 -18.16 1.43 0.67
CA GLY A 69 -17.79 0.61 -0.47
C GLY A 69 -16.42 0.98 -1.03
N LEU A 70 -15.70 -0.03 -1.53
CA LEU A 70 -14.39 0.15 -2.14
C LEU A 70 -14.56 0.51 -3.62
N THR A 71 -13.76 1.46 -4.09
CA THR A 71 -13.64 1.71 -5.53
C THR A 71 -12.97 0.52 -6.21
N PRO A 72 -13.51 0.04 -7.35
CA PRO A 72 -12.85 -0.97 -8.15
C PRO A 72 -11.39 -0.57 -8.44
N PRO A 73 -10.44 -1.51 -8.42
CA PRO A 73 -9.08 -1.21 -8.82
C PRO A 73 -9.08 -0.60 -10.22
N ARG A 74 -8.29 0.48 -10.38
CA ARG A 74 -8.11 1.09 -11.70
C ARG A 74 -7.50 0.10 -12.65
N LYS A 75 -7.73 0.32 -13.94
CA LYS A 75 -6.96 -0.33 -14.99
C LYS A 75 -5.48 0.01 -14.77
N GLY A 76 -4.69 -1.02 -14.45
CA GLY A 76 -3.24 -0.94 -14.37
C GLY A 76 -2.61 -1.78 -15.47
N HIS A 77 -1.31 -1.99 -15.34
CA HIS A 77 -0.54 -2.95 -16.12
C HIS A 77 -0.37 -4.25 -15.31
N ASP A 78 -0.55 -5.39 -15.96
CA ASP A 78 -0.22 -6.71 -15.42
C ASP A 78 1.01 -7.23 -16.16
N ALA A 79 2.11 -7.39 -15.43
CA ALA A 79 3.38 -7.88 -15.97
C ALA A 79 3.50 -9.42 -15.86
N GLY A 80 2.51 -10.09 -15.26
CA GLY A 80 2.50 -11.54 -15.06
C GLY A 80 3.41 -12.03 -13.91
N ASP A 81 3.83 -11.13 -13.00
CA ASP A 81 4.72 -11.43 -11.88
C ASP A 81 3.96 -11.63 -10.55
N HIS A 82 3.84 -10.57 -9.75
CA HIS A 82 3.16 -10.54 -8.46
C HIS A 82 2.11 -9.42 -8.46
N PRO A 83 1.08 -9.47 -7.61
CA PRO A 83 0.15 -8.36 -7.45
C PRO A 83 0.85 -7.07 -7.00
N PRO A 84 0.24 -5.89 -7.19
CA PRO A 84 0.79 -4.63 -6.70
C PRO A 84 1.09 -4.68 -5.20
N ILE A 85 2.09 -3.90 -4.78
CA ILE A 85 2.54 -3.88 -3.37
C ILE A 85 1.38 -3.43 -2.46
N ALA A 86 1.00 -4.27 -1.51
CA ALA A 86 -0.14 -4.06 -0.61
C ALA A 86 0.17 -4.48 0.84
N PRO A 87 -0.47 -3.86 1.85
CA PRO A 87 -0.32 -4.24 3.25
C PRO A 87 -1.12 -5.51 3.57
N MET A 88 -0.42 -6.60 3.90
CA MET A 88 -1.03 -7.91 4.16
C MET A 88 -1.46 -8.10 5.62
N ARG A 89 -0.79 -7.39 6.55
CA ARG A 89 -1.07 -7.40 7.98
C ARG A 89 -0.90 -6.00 8.54
N MET A 90 -1.73 -5.61 9.52
CA MET A 90 -1.56 -4.36 10.25
C MET A 90 -0.25 -4.37 11.05
N ALA A 91 0.47 -3.26 11.04
CA ALA A 91 1.63 -3.02 11.88
C ALA A 91 1.53 -1.65 12.52
N THR A 92 2.06 -1.51 13.73
CA THR A 92 2.24 -0.21 14.39
C THR A 92 3.72 0.17 14.43
N PRO A 93 4.07 1.48 14.58
CA PRO A 93 5.46 1.90 14.73
C PRO A 93 6.19 1.25 15.91
N GLY A 94 5.49 0.78 16.95
CA GLY A 94 6.12 0.07 18.07
C GLY A 94 6.60 -1.34 17.72
N GLU A 95 6.02 -1.97 16.69
CA GLU A 95 6.43 -3.29 16.18
C GLU A 95 7.57 -3.19 15.15
N LEU A 96 7.74 -2.01 14.54
CA LEU A 96 8.62 -1.78 13.41
C LEU A 96 9.77 -0.84 13.78
N GLY A 97 10.96 -1.08 13.24
CA GLY A 97 12.04 -0.08 13.32
C GLY A 97 11.68 1.20 12.55
N HIS A 98 12.37 2.32 12.84
CA HIS A 98 12.06 3.65 12.30
C HIS A 98 11.77 3.68 10.78
N ASP A 99 12.70 3.22 9.95
CA ASP A 99 12.52 3.24 8.49
C ASP A 99 11.47 2.25 8.00
N ALA A 100 11.34 1.10 8.67
CA ALA A 100 10.33 0.11 8.36
C ALA A 100 8.92 0.63 8.65
N ALA A 101 8.74 1.34 9.77
CA ALA A 101 7.48 1.99 10.12
C ALA A 101 7.09 3.03 9.05
N ARG A 102 8.01 3.90 8.66
CA ARG A 102 7.78 4.96 7.67
C ARG A 102 7.45 4.41 6.28
N LEU A 103 8.16 3.37 5.85
CA LEU A 103 7.89 2.74 4.55
C LEU A 103 6.57 1.96 4.57
N TYR A 104 6.28 1.24 5.64
CA TYR A 104 5.02 0.52 5.82
C TYR A 104 3.82 1.49 5.82
N GLU A 105 3.91 2.60 6.56
CA GLU A 105 2.91 3.66 6.59
C GLU A 105 2.59 4.18 5.19
N PHE A 106 3.62 4.49 4.39
CA PHE A 106 3.44 4.91 3.00
C PHE A 106 2.69 3.85 2.18
N ILE A 107 3.07 2.57 2.29
CA ILE A 107 2.42 1.48 1.56
C ILE A 107 0.95 1.35 1.95
N ALA A 108 0.66 1.38 3.26
CA ALA A 108 -0.69 1.23 3.78
C ALA A 108 -1.60 2.39 3.35
N GLN A 109 -1.15 3.63 3.53
CA GLN A 109 -1.93 4.81 3.13
C GLN A 109 -2.11 4.89 1.61
N HIS A 110 -1.07 4.57 0.83
CA HIS A 110 -1.17 4.52 -0.62
C HIS A 110 -2.22 3.49 -1.07
N PHE A 111 -2.19 2.28 -0.49
CA PHE A 111 -3.17 1.23 -0.75
C PHE A 111 -4.60 1.71 -0.47
N LEU A 112 -4.87 2.25 0.73
CA LEU A 112 -6.19 2.76 1.11
C LEU A 112 -6.66 3.89 0.18
N ALA A 113 -5.76 4.80 -0.19
CA ALA A 113 -6.06 5.89 -1.13
C ALA A 113 -6.46 5.37 -2.51
N THR A 114 -5.89 4.24 -2.98
CA THR A 114 -6.32 3.63 -4.26
C THR A 114 -7.73 3.02 -4.20
N LYS A 115 -8.27 2.78 -3.00
CA LYS A 115 -9.61 2.22 -2.77
C LYS A 115 -10.66 3.29 -2.47
N ALA A 116 -10.24 4.51 -2.11
CA ALA A 116 -11.13 5.63 -1.87
C ALA A 116 -11.82 6.14 -3.14
N VAL A 117 -13.11 6.46 -3.02
CA VAL A 117 -13.89 7.10 -4.08
C VAL A 117 -13.28 8.47 -4.37
N GLY A 118 -12.92 8.72 -5.64
CA GLY A 118 -12.53 10.05 -6.08
C GLY A 118 -11.05 10.38 -6.06
N ALA A 119 -10.12 9.43 -6.12
CA ALA A 119 -8.74 9.75 -6.53
C ALA A 119 -8.67 10.09 -8.04
N VAL A 120 -9.57 10.95 -8.53
CA VAL A 120 -9.57 11.50 -9.89
C VAL A 120 -8.18 12.02 -10.18
N SER A 121 -7.52 11.41 -11.16
CA SER A 121 -6.41 12.06 -11.84
C SER A 121 -7.02 13.25 -12.57
N THR A 122 -7.02 14.42 -11.95
CA THR A 122 -7.22 15.68 -12.68
C THR A 122 -5.97 15.91 -13.52
N ALA A 123 -5.85 15.14 -14.60
CA ALA A 123 -5.06 15.50 -15.76
C ALA A 123 -6.01 16.18 -16.74
N GLN A 124 -6.35 17.43 -16.42
CA GLN A 124 -6.76 18.41 -17.40
C GLN A 124 -5.88 19.62 -17.14
N THR A 125 -4.85 19.76 -17.95
CA THR A 125 -4.18 21.04 -18.18
C THR A 125 -4.26 21.28 -19.68
N ASN A 126 -4.78 22.47 -20.00
CA ASN A 126 -5.06 23.07 -21.31
C ASN A 126 -4.17 22.64 -22.48
#